data_AF-A0A1V9YCF7-F1
#
_entry.id   AF-A0A1V9YCF7-F1
#
_cell.length_a   1.000
_cell.length_b   1.000
_cell.length_c   1.000
_cell.angle_alpha   90.00
_cell.angle_beta   90.00
_cell.angle_gamma   90.00
#
_symmetry.space_group_name_H-M   'P 1'
#
loop_
_entity.id
_entity.type
_entity.pdbx_description
1 polymer ?
#
loop_
_entity_poly.entity_id
_entity_poly.type
_entity_poly.pdbx_seq_one_letter_code
_entity_poly.pdbx_strand_id
1 'polypeptide(L)'
;MSFCKIIAVDMIIVIACAITQNTLLSLFMATIIHVIGREEDAGLGLFAGALNSAYCCGQFLNFIFSSILVTSSMGYALPVLVGGILSFFGLLVSAIFFKIELYST
;
A
#
# COMPACT_ATOMS: atom_id res chain seq x y z
N MET A 1 -6.85 -4.19 18.14
CA MET A 1 -6.27 -4.82 19.35
C MET A 1 -5.35 -3.89 20.18
N SER A 2 -5.84 -2.70 20.55
CA SER A 2 -5.25 -1.85 21.63
C SER A 2 -6.20 -0.72 22.03
N PHE A 3 -6.96 -0.16 21.09
CA PHE A 3 -7.93 0.92 21.37
C PHE A 3 -9.40 0.47 21.40
N CYS A 4 -9.75 -0.64 20.76
CA CYS A 4 -11.06 -1.30 20.88
C CYS A 4 -10.87 -2.76 21.32
N LYS A 5 -11.59 -3.18 22.36
CA LYS A 5 -11.65 -4.59 22.82
C LYS A 5 -12.67 -5.43 22.04
N ILE A 6 -13.41 -4.81 21.12
CA ILE A 6 -14.47 -5.46 20.35
C ILE A 6 -13.86 -6.04 19.07
N ILE A 7 -13.71 -7.36 19.05
CA ILE A 7 -13.11 -8.12 17.93
C ILE A 7 -13.84 -7.84 16.61
N ALA A 8 -15.17 -7.68 16.65
CA ALA A 8 -15.97 -7.41 15.45
C ALA A 8 -15.58 -6.09 14.76
N VAL A 9 -15.26 -5.05 15.53
CA VAL A 9 -14.86 -3.75 14.98
C VAL A 9 -13.49 -3.84 14.31
N ASP A 10 -12.53 -4.52 14.95
CA ASP A 10 -11.21 -4.77 14.37
C ASP A 10 -11.33 -5.56 13.05
N MET A 11 -12.16 -6.61 13.02
CA MET A 11 -12.41 -7.41 11.81
C MET A 11 -13.01 -6.57 10.68
N ILE A 12 -14.01 -5.73 10.96
CA ILE A 12 -14.64 -4.86 9.95
C ILE A 12 -13.61 -3.90 9.35
N ILE A 13 -12.75 -3.29 10.19
CA ILE A 13 -11.70 -2.38 9.72
C ILE A 13 -10.70 -3.12 8.82
N VAL A 14 -10.27 -4.33 9.21
CA VAL A 14 -9.35 -5.14 8.39
C VAL A 14 -9.98 -5.50 7.04
N ILE A 15 -11.25 -5.89 7.03
CA ILE A 15 -11.99 -6.19 5.79
C ILE A 15 -12.10 -4.95 4.90
N ALA A 16 -12.41 -3.79 5.47
CA ALA A 16 -12.47 -2.54 4.72
C ALA A 16 -11.12 -2.19 4.09
N CYS A 17 -10.01 -2.40 4.81
CA CYS A 17 -8.66 -2.22 4.27
C CYS A 17 -8.34 -3.18 3.12
N ALA A 18 -8.84 -4.41 3.15
CA ALA A 18 -8.61 -5.40 2.09
C ALA A 18 -9.22 -4.96 0.75
N ILE A 19 -10.40 -4.32 0.77
CA ILE A 19 -11.04 -3.78 -0.43
C ILE A 19 -10.13 -2.74 -1.07
N THR A 20 -9.70 -1.74 -0.30
CA THR A 20 -8.81 -0.67 -0.78
C THR A 20 -7.50 -1.21 -1.34
N GLN A 21 -6.89 -2.18 -0.66
CA GLN A 21 -5.64 -2.80 -1.14
C GLN A 21 -5.83 -3.50 -2.49
N ASN A 22 -6.92 -4.26 -2.67
CA ASN A 22 -7.22 -4.92 -3.94
C ASN A 22 -7.50 -3.94 -5.08
N THR A 23 -8.21 -2.87 -4.77
CA THR A 23 -8.46 -1.77 -5.72
C THR A 23 -7.13 -1.19 -6.18
N LEU A 24 -6.26 -0.79 -5.26
CA LEU A 24 -4.94 -0.25 -5.60
C LEU A 24 -4.10 -1.22 -6.43
N LEU A 25 -4.02 -2.49 -6.04
CA LEU A 25 -3.23 -3.50 -6.76
C LEU A 25 -3.68 -3.65 -8.23
N SER A 26 -4.99 -3.55 -8.47
CA SER A 26 -5.57 -3.64 -9.81
C SER A 26 -5.33 -2.36 -10.63
N LEU A 27 -5.31 -1.20 -9.98
CA LEU A 27 -5.17 0.12 -10.62
C LEU A 27 -3.72 0.53 -10.88
N PHE A 28 -2.72 -0.01 -10.17
CA PHE A 28 -1.32 0.38 -10.38
C PHE A 28 -0.84 0.14 -11.81
N MET A 29 -1.08 -1.06 -12.36
CA MET A 29 -0.63 -1.37 -13.72
C MET A 29 -1.41 -0.57 -14.77
N ALA A 30 -2.72 -0.39 -14.57
CA ALA A 30 -3.55 0.43 -15.44
C ALA A 30 -3.06 1.89 -15.47
N THR A 31 -2.65 2.44 -14.32
CA THR A 31 -2.09 3.79 -14.20
C THR A 31 -0.75 3.90 -14.92
N ILE A 32 0.14 2.90 -14.78
CA ILE A 32 1.42 2.85 -15.48
C ILE A 32 1.19 2.85 -17.00
N ILE A 33 0.27 2.04 -17.50
CA ILE A 33 -0.09 1.99 -18.92
C ILE A 33 -0.67 3.32 -19.41
N HIS A 34 -1.52 3.97 -18.60
CA HIS A 34 -2.10 5.28 -18.92
C HIS A 34 -1.03 6.37 -19.08
N VAL A 35 0.01 6.38 -18.23
CA VAL A 35 1.06 7.40 -18.26
C VAL A 35 2.11 7.14 -19.35
N ILE A 36 2.46 5.88 -19.59
CA ILE A 36 3.54 5.49 -20.50
C ILE A 36 3.04 5.35 -21.95
N GLY A 37 1.75 5.07 -22.15
CA GLY A 37 1.18 4.77 -23.46
C GLY A 37 1.26 3.29 -23.83
N ARG A 38 0.49 2.89 -24.84
CA ARG A 38 0.34 1.49 -25.32
C ARG A 38 1.39 1.08 -26.36
N GLU A 39 2.53 1.77 -26.46
CA GLU A 39 3.55 1.41 -27.45
C GLU A 39 4.25 0.10 -27.06
N GLU A 40 4.36 -0.82 -28.02
CA GLU A 40 4.86 -2.19 -27.83
C GLU A 40 6.31 -2.26 -27.33
N ASP A 41 7.08 -1.16 -27.45
CA ASP A 41 8.48 -1.02 -27.00
C ASP A 41 8.65 -0.27 -25.67
N ALA A 42 7.56 0.12 -24.99
CA ALA A 42 7.63 1.02 -23.83
C ALA A 42 8.18 0.39 -22.53
N GLY A 43 8.72 -0.83 -22.58
CA GLY A 43 9.36 -1.47 -21.43
C GLY A 43 8.40 -1.82 -20.28
N LEU A 44 7.11 -2.07 -20.56
CA LEU A 44 6.09 -2.38 -19.54
C LEU A 44 6.51 -3.49 -18.56
N GLY A 45 7.26 -4.49 -19.03
CA GLY A 45 7.82 -5.55 -18.19
C GLY A 45 8.85 -5.04 -17.17
N LEU A 46 9.62 -4.01 -17.51
CA LEU A 46 10.60 -3.38 -16.61
C LEU A 46 9.91 -2.57 -15.52
N PHE A 47 8.82 -1.86 -15.85
CA PHE A 47 7.99 -1.17 -14.87
C PHE A 47 7.22 -2.13 -13.96
N ALA A 48 6.67 -3.22 -14.51
CA ALA A 48 6.04 -4.27 -13.72
C ALA A 48 7.05 -4.96 -12.78
N GLY A 49 8.27 -5.22 -13.26
CA GLY A 49 9.37 -5.73 -12.45
C GLY A 49 9.75 -4.79 -11.31
N ALA A 50 9.96 -3.50 -11.61
CA ALA A 50 10.28 -2.48 -10.62
C ALA A 50 9.17 -2.32 -9.56
N LEU A 51 7.90 -2.34 -9.99
CA LEU A 51 6.73 -2.30 -9.11
C LEU A 51 6.74 -3.49 -8.14
N ASN A 52 6.92 -4.71 -8.66
CA ASN A 52 6.99 -5.91 -7.83
C ASN A 52 8.18 -5.89 -6.86
N SER A 53 9.36 -5.43 -7.31
CA SER A 53 10.52 -5.25 -6.42
C SER A 53 10.25 -4.25 -5.30
N ALA A 54 9.57 -3.14 -5.59
CA ALA A 54 9.17 -2.17 -4.57
C ALA A 54 8.19 -2.78 -3.56
N TYR A 55 7.24 -3.60 -4.02
CA TYR A 55 6.32 -4.33 -3.13
C TYR A 55 7.03 -5.30 -2.20
N CYS A 56 7.90 -6.16 -2.75
CA CYS A 56 8.66 -7.11 -1.97
C CYS A 56 9.58 -6.40 -0.96
N CYS A 57 10.20 -5.29 -1.36
CA CYS A 57 11.01 -4.46 -0.46
C CYS A 57 10.14 -3.88 0.68
N GLY A 58 8.96 -3.34 0.37
CA GLY A 58 8.02 -2.83 1.36
C GLY A 58 7.56 -3.91 2.35
N GLN A 59 7.25 -5.12 1.86
CA GLN A 59 6.91 -6.26 2.72
C GLN A 59 8.08 -6.71 3.60
N PHE A 60 9.30 -6.73 3.05
CA PHE A 60 10.50 -7.06 3.79
C PHE A 60 10.77 -6.05 4.92
N LEU A 61 10.68 -4.76 4.63
CA LEU A 61 10.78 -3.71 5.65
C LEU A 61 9.68 -3.83 6.70
N ASN A 62 8.44 -4.11 6.29
CA ASN A 62 7.33 -4.32 7.21
C ASN A 62 7.62 -5.49 8.17
N PHE A 63 8.19 -6.58 7.68
CA PHE A 63 8.58 -7.72 8.52
C PHE A 63 9.69 -7.35 9.53
N ILE A 64 10.74 -6.65 9.09
CA ILE A 64 11.81 -6.17 9.98
C ILE A 64 11.24 -5.24 11.06
N PHE A 65 10.49 -4.21 10.67
CA PHE A 65 9.94 -3.27 11.64
C PHE A 65 8.94 -3.96 12.57
N SER A 66 8.05 -4.81 12.05
CA SER A 66 7.08 -5.52 12.90
C SER A 66 7.76 -6.44 13.92
N SER A 67 8.81 -7.17 13.52
CA SER A 67 9.56 -8.05 14.43
C SER A 67 10.33 -7.30 15.52
N ILE A 68 10.78 -6.08 15.25
CA ILE A 68 11.42 -5.22 16.26
C ILE A 68 10.36 -4.58 17.16
N LEU A 69 9.32 -3.98 16.57
CA LEU A 69 8.32 -3.19 17.29
C LEU A 69 7.43 -4.04 18.20
N VAL A 70 7.22 -5.32 17.87
CA VAL A 70 6.43 -6.25 18.70
C VAL A 70 7.10 -6.56 20.04
N THR A 71 8.43 -6.38 20.15
CA THR A 71 9.16 -6.60 21.41
C THR A 71 8.97 -5.46 22.43
N SER A 72 8.36 -4.35 22.01
CA SER A 72 8.06 -3.20 22.88
C SER A 72 6.89 -3.48 23.83
N SER A 73 6.73 -2.66 24.88
CA SER A 73 5.66 -2.78 25.88
C SER A 73 4.24 -2.66 25.31
N MET A 74 4.09 -2.10 24.10
CA MET A 74 2.82 -2.02 23.37
C MET A 74 2.51 -3.27 22.51
N GLY A 75 3.43 -4.24 22.42
CA GLY A 75 3.23 -5.49 21.70
C GLY A 75 2.78 -5.31 20.24
N TYR A 76 1.78 -6.08 19.82
CA TYR A 76 1.25 -6.10 18.44
C TYR A 76 0.50 -4.83 18.02
N ALA A 77 0.22 -3.90 18.94
CA ALA A 77 -0.47 -2.66 18.60
C ALA A 77 0.43 -1.64 17.91
N LEU A 78 1.71 -1.61 18.30
CA LEU A 78 2.68 -0.64 17.80
C LEU A 78 3.01 -0.85 16.31
N PRO A 79 3.25 -2.09 15.81
CA PRO A 79 3.42 -2.34 14.38
C PRO A 79 2.23 -1.89 13.54
N VAL A 80 1.00 -2.12 14.03
CA VAL A 80 -0.24 -1.74 13.33
C VAL A 80 -0.35 -0.22 13.22
N LEU A 81 -0.06 0.51 14.31
CA LEU A 81 -0.08 1.97 14.31
C LEU A 81 0.95 2.55 13.35
N VAL A 82 2.19 2.06 13.39
CA VAL A 82 3.28 2.53 12.52
C VAL A 82 2.97 2.21 11.06
N GLY A 83 2.46 1.01 10.75
CA GLY A 83 2.01 0.65 9.41
C GLY A 83 0.88 1.58 8.91
N GLY A 84 -0.06 1.96 9.77
CA GLY A 84 -1.11 2.92 9.46
C GLY A 84 -0.58 4.32 9.15
N ILE A 85 0.35 4.83 9.98
CA ILE A 85 1.00 6.13 9.76
C ILE A 85 1.76 6.15 8.43
N LEU A 86 2.56 5.11 8.15
CA LEU A 86 3.29 4.99 6.88
C LEU A 86 2.35 4.92 5.68
N SER A 87 1.22 4.21 5.80
CA SER A 87 0.20 4.15 4.75
C SER A 87 -0.46 5.52 4.52
N PHE A 88 -0.69 6.29 5.58
CA PHE A 88 -1.22 7.65 5.48
C PHE A 88 -0.23 8.60 4.79
N PHE A 89 1.07 8.51 5.11
CA PHE A 89 2.10 9.25 4.37
C PHE A 89 2.15 8.83 2.90
N GLY A 90 2.02 7.53 2.59
CA GLY A 90 1.92 7.05 1.21
C GLY A 90 0.74 7.67 0.46
N LEU A 91 -0.42 7.78 1.12
CA LEU A 91 -1.60 8.46 0.58
C LEU A 91 -1.35 9.95 0.34
N LEU A 92 -0.74 10.66 1.29
CA LEU A 92 -0.40 12.08 1.12
C LEU A 92 0.57 12.31 -0.04
N VAL A 93 1.61 11.48 -0.15
CA VAL A 93 2.57 11.55 -1.25
C VAL A 93 1.85 11.30 -2.58
N SER A 94 0.99 10.28 -2.66
CA SER A 94 0.21 10.02 -3.86
C SER A 94 -0.73 11.20 -4.20
N ALA A 95 -1.47 11.74 -3.22
CA ALA A 95 -2.40 12.83 -3.46
C ALA A 95 -1.72 14.13 -3.94
N ILE A 96 -0.51 14.42 -3.47
CA ILE A 96 0.22 15.66 -3.80
C ILE A 96 1.01 15.51 -5.11
N PHE A 97 1.71 14.38 -5.30
CA PHE A 97 2.63 14.19 -6.43
C PHE A 97 2.00 13.47 -7.62
N PHE A 98 1.03 12.58 -7.41
CA PHE A 98 0.35 11.86 -8.49
C PHE A 98 -0.96 12.60 -8.86
N LYS A 99 -0.82 13.73 -9.56
CA LYS A 99 -1.94 14.33 -10.28
C LYS A 99 -2.17 13.58 -11.59
N ILE A 100 -2.94 12.50 -11.53
CA ILE A 100 -3.33 11.74 -12.71
C ILE A 100 -4.60 12.40 -13.28
N GLU A 101 -4.46 13.08 -14.43
CA GLU A 101 -5.63 13.54 -15.18
C GLU A 101 -6.21 12.38 -15.99
N LEU A 102 -7.40 11.93 -15.61
CA LEU A 102 -8.20 10.96 -16.35
C LEU A 102 -8.94 11.71 -17.45
N TYR A 103 -8.36 11.77 -18.65
CA TYR A 103 -9.07 12.23 -19.83
C TYR A 103 -10.00 11.11 -20.32
N SER A 104 -11.31 11.35 -20.27
CA SER A 104 -12.27 10.58 -21.06
C SER A 104 -12.26 11.13 -22.47
N THR A 105 -11.94 10.30 -23.45
CA THR A 105 -12.27 10.56 -24.86
C THR A 105 -13.78 10.52 -25.05
#